data_AF-A0A7J2RHG3-F1
#
_entry.id   AF-A0A7J2RHG3-F1
#
_cell.length_a   1.000
_cell.length_b   1.000
_cell.length_c   1.000
_cell.angle_alpha   90.00
_cell.angle_beta   90.00
_cell.angle_gamma   90.00
#
_symmetry.space_group_name_H-M   'P 1'
#
loop_
_entity.id
_entity.type
_entity.pdbx_description
1 polymer ?
#
loop_
_entity_poly.entity_id
_entity_poly.type
_entity_poly.pdbx_seq_one_letter_code
_entity_poly.pdbx_strand_id
1 'polypeptide(L)'
;MPDESDFKNFKTMGEFGKTVEGSRYLHNLYLKAVNHPIRREILEIINKVELVSKEDLIKILIDKDVVQDKSVFKYNIDYLIKALCIESVIDEKNKEIFYKITQSGKVIEYFK
;
A
#
# COMPACT_ATOMS: atom_id res chain seq x y z
N MET A 1 16.47 -14.42 -7.70
CA MET A 1 15.61 -13.50 -6.93
C MET A 1 14.40 -14.33 -6.54
N PRO A 2 13.97 -14.36 -5.27
CA PRO A 2 12.79 -15.12 -4.90
C PRO A 2 11.61 -14.64 -5.74
N ASP A 3 10.89 -15.56 -6.36
CA ASP A 3 9.79 -15.25 -7.27
C ASP A 3 8.45 -15.69 -6.69
N GLU A 4 7.36 -15.51 -7.45
CA GLU A 4 6.04 -15.87 -6.95
C GLU A 4 5.84 -17.35 -6.64
N SER A 5 6.75 -18.21 -7.08
CA SER A 5 6.68 -19.65 -6.87
C SER A 5 7.25 -20.09 -5.51
N ASP A 6 8.18 -19.32 -4.92
CA ASP A 6 8.73 -19.58 -3.58
C ASP A 6 7.70 -19.39 -2.45
N PHE A 7 6.57 -18.71 -2.74
CA PHE A 7 5.49 -18.44 -1.79
C PHE A 7 4.59 -19.64 -1.49
N LYS A 8 4.67 -20.74 -2.25
CA LYS A 8 3.77 -21.90 -2.10
C LYS A 8 3.84 -22.55 -0.71
N ASN A 9 4.91 -22.32 0.03
CA ASN A 9 5.15 -22.94 1.34
C ASN A 9 4.71 -22.07 2.53
N PHE A 10 4.25 -20.83 2.32
CA PHE A 10 3.90 -19.90 3.41
C PHE A 10 2.44 -19.45 3.29
N LYS A 11 1.72 -19.35 4.43
CA LYS A 11 0.30 -18.95 4.41
C LYS A 11 0.13 -17.45 4.25
N THR A 12 1.10 -16.64 4.69
CA THR A 12 1.02 -15.18 4.64
C THR A 12 2.36 -14.52 4.32
N MET A 13 2.32 -13.30 3.77
CA MET A 13 3.53 -12.46 3.58
C MET A 13 4.27 -12.19 4.89
N GLY A 14 3.54 -12.09 6.02
CA GLY A 14 4.15 -11.89 7.34
C GLY A 14 4.96 -13.11 7.81
N GLU A 15 4.53 -14.32 7.48
CA GLU A 15 5.29 -15.55 7.77
C GLU A 15 6.53 -15.67 6.89
N PHE A 16 6.39 -15.40 5.59
CA PHE A 16 7.52 -15.40 4.67
C PHE A 16 8.58 -14.37 5.08
N GLY A 17 8.15 -13.18 5.53
CA GLY A 17 9.02 -12.11 6.00
C GLY A 17 9.97 -12.48 7.16
N LYS A 18 9.72 -13.60 7.86
CA LYS A 18 10.61 -14.11 8.92
C LYS A 18 11.83 -14.84 8.38
N THR A 19 11.81 -15.25 7.11
CA THR A 19 12.98 -15.82 6.42
C THR A 19 13.92 -14.70 5.96
N VAL A 20 15.19 -15.04 5.69
CA VAL A 20 16.17 -14.07 5.18
C VAL A 20 15.74 -13.57 3.79
N GLU A 21 15.31 -14.48 2.93
CA GLU A 21 14.84 -14.23 1.58
C GLU A 21 13.60 -13.35 1.58
N GLY A 22 12.64 -13.67 2.45
CA GLY A 22 11.40 -12.90 2.56
C GLY A 22 11.58 -11.53 3.17
N SER A 23 12.45 -11.40 4.17
CA SER A 23 12.85 -10.09 4.69
C SER A 23 13.46 -9.21 3.58
N ARG A 24 14.39 -9.75 2.78
CA ARG A 24 14.99 -9.02 1.64
C ARG A 24 13.96 -8.67 0.57
N TYR A 25 13.03 -9.58 0.27
CA TYR A 25 11.95 -9.33 -0.67
C TYR A 25 11.03 -8.20 -0.21
N LEU A 26 10.55 -8.26 1.04
CA LEU A 26 9.68 -7.24 1.63
C LEU A 26 10.39 -5.89 1.71
N HIS A 27 11.68 -5.87 2.09
CA HIS A 27 12.46 -4.64 2.12
C HIS A 27 12.56 -3.99 0.74
N ASN A 28 12.81 -4.78 -0.31
CA ASN A 28 12.83 -4.26 -1.69
C ASN A 28 11.45 -3.75 -2.14
N LEU A 29 10.38 -4.47 -1.83
CA LEU A 29 9.02 -4.01 -2.12
C LEU A 29 8.74 -2.68 -1.42
N TYR A 30 9.07 -2.59 -0.14
CA TYR A 30 8.90 -1.41 0.69
C TYR A 30 9.67 -0.21 0.14
N LEU A 31 10.97 -0.35 -0.18
CA LEU A 31 11.75 0.73 -0.77
C LEU A 31 11.14 1.24 -2.07
N LYS A 32 10.64 0.35 -2.92
CA LYS A 32 9.95 0.71 -4.16
C LYS A 32 8.57 1.36 -3.91
N ALA A 33 7.89 0.98 -2.83
CA ALA A 33 6.60 1.57 -2.46
C ALA A 33 6.77 3.03 -2.04
N VAL A 34 7.71 3.31 -1.13
CA VAL A 34 7.87 4.65 -0.52
C VAL A 34 8.63 5.64 -1.41
N ASN A 35 9.35 5.17 -2.44
CA ASN A 35 10.08 6.05 -3.36
C ASN A 35 9.32 6.37 -4.66
N HIS A 36 8.10 5.85 -4.85
CA HIS A 36 7.33 6.09 -6.07
C HIS A 36 6.41 7.31 -5.91
N PRO A 37 6.41 8.29 -6.84
CA PRO A 37 5.75 9.60 -6.65
C PRO A 37 4.25 9.47 -6.37
N ILE A 38 3.52 8.71 -7.17
CA ILE A 38 2.07 8.48 -6.96
C ILE A 38 1.80 7.83 -5.60
N ARG A 39 2.66 6.88 -5.19
CA ARG A 39 2.46 6.13 -3.95
C ARG A 39 2.78 6.99 -2.72
N ARG A 40 3.77 7.87 -2.81
CA ARG A 40 4.04 8.88 -1.79
C ARG A 40 2.85 9.80 -1.61
N GLU A 41 2.27 10.32 -2.70
CA GLU A 41 1.10 11.18 -2.60
C GLU A 41 -0.10 10.46 -1.97
N ILE A 42 -0.35 9.20 -2.36
CA ILE A 42 -1.37 8.35 -1.71
C ILE A 42 -1.10 8.22 -0.21
N LEU A 43 0.14 7.88 0.18
CA LEU A 43 0.51 7.74 1.59
C LEU A 43 0.37 9.06 2.35
N GLU A 44 0.73 10.20 1.75
CA GLU A 44 0.58 11.52 2.36
C GLU A 44 -0.88 11.89 2.60
N ILE A 45 -1.77 11.57 1.66
CA ILE A 45 -3.21 11.80 1.80
C ILE A 45 -3.75 10.94 2.95
N ILE A 46 -3.50 9.63 2.92
CA ILE A 46 -4.00 8.71 3.96
C ILE A 46 -3.43 9.07 5.34
N ASN A 47 -2.16 9.48 5.42
CA ASN A 47 -1.54 9.87 6.68
C ASN A 47 -2.21 11.11 7.32
N LYS A 48 -2.67 12.05 6.50
CA LYS A 48 -3.34 13.27 6.99
C LYS A 48 -4.73 13.01 7.56
N VAL A 49 -5.46 12.03 7.01
CA VAL A 49 -6.86 11.75 7.35
C VAL A 49 -7.05 10.49 8.20
N GLU A 50 -5.98 9.73 8.42
CA GLU A 50 -5.89 8.44 9.15
C GLU A 50 -6.70 7.27 8.57
N LEU A 51 -7.92 7.53 8.09
CA LEU A 51 -8.82 6.57 7.47
C LEU A 51 -9.59 7.26 6.33
N VAL A 52 -9.58 6.67 5.13
CA VAL A 52 -10.24 7.25 3.94
C VAL A 52 -10.96 6.18 3.15
N SER A 53 -12.17 6.48 2.68
CA SER A 53 -12.90 5.57 1.79
C SER A 53 -12.19 5.45 0.45
N LYS A 54 -12.35 4.32 -0.23
CA LYS A 54 -11.81 4.10 -1.57
C LYS A 54 -12.31 5.14 -2.57
N GLU A 55 -13.57 5.53 -2.45
CA GLU A 55 -14.25 6.45 -3.35
C GLU A 55 -13.78 7.89 -3.14
N ASP A 56 -13.58 8.30 -1.89
CA ASP A 56 -13.00 9.61 -1.59
C ASP A 56 -11.53 9.69 -2.02
N LEU A 57 -10.76 8.65 -1.73
CA LEU A 57 -9.34 8.63 -2.08
C LEU A 57 -9.13 8.71 -3.59
N ILE A 58 -9.88 7.93 -4.38
CA ILE A 58 -9.75 7.98 -5.83
C ILE A 58 -10.18 9.33 -6.40
N LYS A 59 -11.24 9.94 -5.84
CA LYS A 59 -11.71 11.26 -6.23
C LYS A 59 -10.64 12.32 -5.97
N ILE A 60 -10.07 12.35 -4.77
CA ILE A 60 -8.99 13.28 -4.40
C ILE A 60 -7.80 13.15 -5.34
N LEU A 61 -7.40 11.92 -5.70
CA LEU A 61 -6.25 11.69 -6.56
C LEU A 61 -6.50 12.09 -8.02
N ILE A 62 -7.72 11.91 -8.53
CA ILE A 62 -8.12 12.37 -9.87
C ILE A 62 -8.19 13.90 -9.90
N ASP A 63 -8.83 14.52 -8.89
CA ASP A 63 -8.97 15.97 -8.79
C ASP A 63 -7.60 16.69 -8.70
N LYS A 64 -6.59 16.00 -8.18
CA LYS A 64 -5.19 16.45 -8.11
C LYS A 64 -4.32 16.08 -9.32
N ASP A 65 -4.88 15.41 -10.34
CA ASP A 65 -4.14 14.88 -11.50
C ASP A 65 -2.98 13.93 -11.14
N VAL A 66 -3.13 13.19 -10.03
CA VAL A 66 -2.12 12.22 -9.53
C VAL A 66 -2.32 10.85 -10.18
N VAL A 67 -3.57 10.47 -10.42
CA VAL A 67 -3.94 9.23 -11.12
C VAL A 67 -4.91 9.54 -12.25
N GLN A 68 -4.68 8.95 -13.42
CA GLN A 68 -5.48 9.19 -14.62
C GLN A 68 -6.77 8.35 -14.65
N ASP A 69 -6.74 7.16 -14.04
CA ASP A 69 -7.87 6.24 -14.05
C ASP A 69 -7.86 5.26 -12.87
N LYS A 70 -8.92 4.44 -12.80
CA LYS A 70 -9.12 3.43 -11.76
C LYS A 70 -8.10 2.29 -11.80
N SER A 71 -7.52 1.99 -12.95
CA SER A 71 -6.52 0.93 -13.12
C SER A 71 -5.18 1.34 -12.53
N VAL A 72 -4.74 2.59 -12.77
CA VAL A 72 -3.54 3.17 -12.17
C VAL A 72 -3.70 3.27 -10.66
N PHE A 73 -4.87 3.73 -10.20
CA PHE A 73 -5.21 3.74 -8.78
C PHE A 73 -5.06 2.33 -8.16
N LYS A 74 -5.74 1.34 -8.75
CA LYS A 74 -5.73 -0.04 -8.26
C LYS A 74 -4.32 -0.61 -8.19
N TYR A 75 -3.52 -0.44 -9.24
CA TYR A 75 -2.13 -0.92 -9.27
C TYR A 75 -1.30 -0.36 -8.12
N ASN A 76 -1.39 0.95 -7.86
CA ASN A 76 -0.63 1.59 -6.80
C ASN A 76 -1.12 1.17 -5.40
N ILE A 77 -2.43 1.05 -5.19
CA ILE A 77 -3.01 0.56 -3.92
C ILE A 77 -2.62 -0.89 -3.65
N ASP A 78 -2.80 -1.78 -4.61
CA ASP A 78 -2.45 -3.20 -4.46
C ASP A 78 -0.97 -3.35 -4.12
N TYR A 79 -0.11 -2.52 -4.72
CA TYR A 79 1.30 -2.49 -4.38
C TYR A 79 1.55 -2.02 -2.93
N LEU A 80 0.90 -0.93 -2.50
CA LEU A 80 1.05 -0.39 -1.15
C LEU A 80 0.58 -1.38 -0.08
N ILE A 81 -0.49 -2.14 -0.35
CA ILE A 81 -0.97 -3.22 0.52
C ILE A 81 0.07 -4.36 0.54
N LYS A 82 0.55 -4.80 -0.63
CA LYS A 82 1.58 -5.85 -0.74
C LYS A 82 2.88 -5.48 -0.01
N ALA A 83 3.24 -4.20 0.00
CA ALA A 83 4.40 -3.65 0.70
C ALA A 83 4.14 -3.34 2.18
N LEU A 84 2.94 -3.66 2.70
CA LEU A 84 2.53 -3.43 4.09
C LEU A 84 2.57 -1.94 4.50
N CYS A 85 2.43 -1.01 3.55
CA CYS A 85 2.40 0.43 3.82
C CYS A 85 0.99 0.92 4.19
N ILE A 86 -0.05 0.24 3.72
CA ILE A 86 -1.45 0.51 4.04
C ILE A 86 -2.21 -0.79 4.27
N GLU A 87 -3.31 -0.71 5.02
CA GLU A 87 -4.27 -1.79 5.25
C GLU A 87 -5.62 -1.42 4.63
N SER A 88 -6.33 -2.42 4.12
CA SER A 88 -7.72 -2.29 3.68
C SER A 88 -8.66 -2.76 4.79
N VAL A 89 -9.60 -1.91 5.19
CA VAL A 89 -10.66 -2.23 6.15
C VAL A 89 -11.98 -2.29 5.40
N ILE A 90 -12.75 -3.36 5.56
CA ILE A 90 -14.08 -3.49 4.94
C ILE A 90 -15.13 -3.18 6.00
N ASP A 91 -16.03 -2.26 5.71
CA ASP A 91 -17.24 -2.09 6.51
C ASP A 91 -18.25 -3.18 6.10
N GLU A 92 -18.48 -4.17 6.97
CA GLU A 92 -19.39 -5.27 6.67
C GLU A 92 -20.86 -4.85 6.49
N LYS A 93 -21.26 -3.69 7.03
CA LYS A 93 -22.64 -3.19 6.91
C LYS A 93 -22.91 -2.61 5.53
N ASN A 94 -21.96 -1.79 5.04
CA ASN A 94 -22.12 -1.02 3.80
C ASN A 94 -21.33 -1.63 2.62
N LYS A 95 -20.49 -2.64 2.87
CA LYS A 95 -19.53 -3.23 1.93
C LYS A 95 -18.55 -2.23 1.33
N GLU A 96 -18.31 -1.13 2.05
CA GLU A 96 -17.36 -0.09 1.67
C GLU A 96 -15.94 -0.47 2.07
N ILE A 97 -14.96 -0.03 1.25
CA ILE A 97 -13.54 -0.26 1.49
C ILE A 97 -12.92 1.04 1.98
N PHE A 98 -12.21 0.96 3.09
CA PHE A 98 -11.41 2.05 3.66
C PHE A 98 -9.93 1.68 3.64
N TYR A 99 -9.08 2.69 3.57
CA TYR A 99 -7.63 2.54 3.65
C TYR A 99 -7.09 3.25 4.88
N LYS A 100 -6.22 2.55 5.60
CA LYS A 100 -5.52 3.04 6.79
C LYS A 100 -4.01 2.92 6.60
N ILE A 101 -3.26 3.95 7.00
CA ILE A 101 -1.80 3.90 6.93
C ILE A 101 -1.23 3.03 8.06
N THR A 102 -0.20 2.24 7.76
CA THR A 102 0.54 1.47 8.77
C THR A 102 1.74 2.26 9.29
N GLN A 103 2.40 1.76 10.34
CA GLN A 103 3.68 2.36 10.80
C GLN A 103 4.75 2.34 9.72
N SER A 104 4.82 1.28 8.90
CA SER A 104 5.72 1.22 7.75
C SER A 104 5.40 2.32 6.74
N GLY A 105 4.11 2.56 6.46
CA GLY A 105 3.68 3.64 5.56
C GLY A 105 4.08 5.02 6.04
N LYS A 106 4.05 5.28 7.37
CA LYS A 106 4.38 6.58 7.96
C LYS A 106 5.83 7.02 7.81
N VAL A 107 6.73 6.15 7.32
CA VAL A 107 8.14 6.54 7.07
C VAL A 107 8.26 7.76 6.17
N ILE A 108 7.25 8.03 5.33
CA ILE A 108 7.24 9.18 4.43
C ILE A 108 7.40 10.52 5.15
N GLU A 109 7.08 10.58 6.44
CA GLU A 109 7.27 11.75 7.28
C GLU A 109 8.74 12.17 7.42
N TYR A 110 9.67 11.22 7.28
CA TYR A 110 11.12 11.45 7.39
C TYR A 110 11.78 11.87 6.07
N PHE A 111 11.04 11.90 4.97
CA PHE A 111 11.56 12.34 3.66
C PHE A 111 11.21 13.81 3.37
N LYS A 112 10.95 14.61 4.41
CA LYS A 112 10.67 16.06 4.34
C LYS A 112 11.93 16.89 4.37
#